data_AF-A0A9D6UDK0-F1
#
_entry.id   AF-A0A9D6UDK0-F1
#
_cell.length_a   1.000
_cell.length_b   1.000
_cell.length_c   1.000
_cell.angle_alpha   90.00
_cell.angle_beta   90.00
_cell.angle_gamma   90.00
#
_symmetry.space_group_name_H-M   'P 1'
#
loop_
_entity.id
_entity.type
_entity.pdbx_description
1 polymer ?
#
loop_
_entity_poly.entity_id
_entity_poly.type
_entity_poly.pdbx_seq_one_letter_code
_entity_poly.pdbx_strand_id
1 'polypeptide(L)'
;MIIGAVDISRAVAGLSLFAMLLASTGAHAQACQEDFQKLTEKRMAGIEALNTLGKAGKGKMDPEAACPAAKRLVAIETEMMNYITKNKEWCNIPDNVADGFKEARAKTQGFASQACAAAAKMKEMRDQAAAGGGGMMAPPKLPAGPL
;
A
#
# COMPACT_ATOMS: atom_id res chain seq x y z
N MET A 1 28.35 -67.72 -15.16
CA MET A 1 29.35 -68.31 -14.24
C MET A 1 30.39 -67.23 -13.97
N ILE A 2 30.11 -66.28 -13.08
CA ILE A 2 30.54 -66.20 -11.67
C ILE A 2 32.08 -66.24 -11.51
N ILE A 3 32.69 -65.06 -11.44
CA ILE A 3 33.96 -64.75 -10.77
C ILE A 3 33.62 -63.45 -10.02
N GLY A 4 33.41 -63.43 -8.70
CA GLY A 4 34.40 -63.70 -7.67
C GLY A 4 34.62 -62.37 -6.94
N ALA A 5 33.99 -62.21 -5.78
CA ALA A 5 34.07 -61.02 -4.95
C ALA A 5 35.51 -60.78 -4.47
N VAL A 6 35.98 -59.54 -4.59
CA VAL A 6 37.15 -59.04 -3.86
C VAL A 6 36.68 -57.84 -3.05
N ASP A 7 36.48 -58.11 -1.77
CA ASP A 7 36.38 -57.13 -0.70
C ASP A 7 37.72 -56.36 -0.59
N ILE A 8 37.72 -55.09 -0.99
CA ILE A 8 38.76 -54.13 -0.58
C ILE A 8 38.11 -53.22 0.46
N SER A 9 38.03 -53.74 1.67
CA SER A 9 37.77 -52.96 2.87
C SER A 9 39.10 -52.38 3.36
N ARG A 10 39.06 -51.08 3.71
CA ARG A 10 40.05 -50.29 4.50
C ARG A 10 41.16 -49.56 3.73
N ALA A 11 40.82 -48.33 3.33
CA ALA A 11 41.59 -47.07 3.43
C ALA A 11 40.96 -46.16 2.37
N VAL A 12 40.10 -45.19 2.70
CA VAL A 12 40.47 -43.90 3.29
C VAL A 12 39.31 -43.43 4.17
N ALA A 13 39.47 -43.55 5.49
CA ALA A 13 38.67 -42.79 6.44
C ALA A 13 39.27 -41.38 6.48
N GLY A 14 38.57 -40.40 5.91
CA GLY A 14 38.99 -39.00 5.99
C GLY A 14 38.65 -38.18 4.75
N LEU A 15 37.37 -38.09 4.38
CA LEU A 15 36.92 -36.99 3.53
C LEU A 15 35.55 -36.47 4.02
N SER A 16 35.64 -35.40 4.82
CA SER A 16 34.74 -34.26 4.82
C SER A 16 33.28 -34.46 5.27
N LEU A 17 33.10 -34.41 6.59
CA LEU A 17 31.84 -34.01 7.27
C LEU A 17 31.45 -32.52 7.01
N PHE A 18 31.89 -31.91 5.91
CA PHE A 18 31.77 -30.46 5.67
C PHE A 18 30.71 -30.07 4.62
N ALA A 19 29.75 -30.95 4.31
CA ALA A 19 28.76 -30.72 3.25
C ALA A 19 27.36 -30.30 3.73
N MET A 20 27.16 -29.97 5.01
CA MET A 20 25.82 -29.66 5.58
C MET A 20 25.64 -28.22 6.10
N LEU A 21 26.24 -27.22 5.45
CA LEU A 21 26.12 -25.80 5.88
C LEU A 21 25.50 -24.85 4.84
N LEU A 22 25.02 -25.35 3.69
CA LEU A 22 24.48 -24.49 2.61
C LEU A 22 22.94 -24.40 2.58
N ALA A 23 22.22 -25.03 3.50
CA ALA A 23 20.76 -25.13 3.44
C ALA A 23 19.98 -24.01 4.18
N SER A 24 20.64 -23.10 4.90
CA SER A 24 19.95 -22.11 5.75
C SER A 24 19.58 -20.79 5.07
N THR A 25 20.13 -20.47 3.88
CA THR A 25 19.89 -19.18 3.22
C THR A 25 18.56 -19.09 2.47
N GLY A 26 17.99 -20.22 2.05
CA GLY A 26 16.74 -20.26 1.27
C GLY A 26 15.48 -19.94 2.07
N ALA A 27 15.41 -20.39 3.33
CA ALA A 27 14.23 -20.18 4.18
C ALA A 27 13.98 -18.70 4.49
N HIS A 28 15.04 -17.92 4.68
CA HIS A 28 14.96 -16.48 4.93
C HIS A 28 14.52 -15.69 3.70
N ALA A 29 15.07 -16.01 2.54
CA ALA A 29 14.67 -15.39 1.27
C ALA A 29 13.19 -15.65 0.96
N GLN A 30 12.69 -16.86 1.23
CA GLN A 30 11.29 -17.20 1.00
C GLN A 30 10.33 -16.43 1.90
N ALA A 31 10.63 -16.32 3.21
CA ALA A 31 9.81 -15.53 4.13
C ALA A 31 9.75 -14.05 3.72
N CYS A 32 10.90 -13.47 3.37
CA CYS A 32 10.97 -12.09 2.88
C CYS A 32 10.16 -11.87 1.60
N GLN A 33 10.23 -12.83 0.68
CA GLN A 33 9.46 -12.79 -0.57
C GLN A 33 7.96 -12.86 -0.29
N GLU A 34 7.50 -13.79 0.54
CA GLU A 34 6.08 -13.95 0.88
C GLU A 34 5.50 -12.68 1.54
N ASP A 35 6.23 -12.10 2.49
CA ASP A 35 5.80 -10.88 3.16
C ASP A 35 5.76 -9.68 2.21
N PHE A 36 6.76 -9.56 1.34
CA PHE A 36 6.80 -8.49 0.34
C PHE A 36 5.69 -8.63 -0.71
N GLN A 37 5.35 -9.87 -1.12
CA GLN A 37 4.21 -10.15 -1.99
C GLN A 37 2.90 -9.69 -1.33
N LYS A 38 2.65 -10.09 -0.09
CA LYS A 38 1.43 -9.67 0.66
C LYS A 38 1.33 -8.15 0.79
N LEU A 39 2.43 -7.47 1.10
CA LEU A 39 2.47 -6.00 1.20
C LEU A 39 2.21 -5.34 -0.16
N THR A 40 2.78 -5.90 -1.23
CA THR A 40 2.59 -5.42 -2.60
C THR A 40 1.15 -5.60 -3.05
N GLU A 41 0.53 -6.75 -2.78
CA GLU A 41 -0.90 -7.00 -3.07
C GLU A 41 -1.81 -5.98 -2.39
N LYS A 42 -1.60 -5.74 -1.08
CA LYS A 42 -2.34 -4.71 -0.34
C LYS A 42 -2.18 -3.33 -0.98
N ARG A 43 -0.95 -2.97 -1.36
CA ARG A 43 -0.65 -1.68 -2.00
C ARG A 43 -1.36 -1.56 -3.35
N MET A 44 -1.30 -2.60 -4.18
CA MET A 44 -1.95 -2.64 -5.49
C MET A 44 -3.47 -2.53 -5.36
N ALA A 45 -4.09 -3.20 -4.38
CA ALA A 45 -5.52 -3.05 -4.11
C ALA A 45 -5.88 -1.60 -3.72
N GLY A 46 -5.04 -0.91 -2.93
CA GLY A 46 -5.23 0.49 -2.61
C GLY A 46 -5.10 1.43 -3.82
N ILE A 47 -4.13 1.16 -4.71
CA ILE A 47 -3.95 1.89 -5.97
C ILE A 47 -5.16 1.66 -6.89
N GLU A 48 -5.65 0.43 -7.00
CA GLU A 48 -6.80 0.08 -7.82
C GLU A 48 -8.08 0.77 -7.33
N ALA A 49 -8.26 0.89 -6.02
CA ALA A 49 -9.37 1.66 -5.45
C ALA A 49 -9.34 3.13 -5.92
N LEU A 50 -8.17 3.78 -5.88
CA LEU A 50 -8.01 5.15 -6.39
C LEU A 50 -8.23 5.23 -7.90
N ASN A 51 -7.71 4.29 -8.68
CA ASN A 51 -7.91 4.25 -10.12
C ASN A 51 -9.39 4.06 -10.48
N THR A 52 -10.12 3.25 -9.72
CA THR A 52 -11.57 3.03 -9.90
C THR A 52 -12.34 4.32 -9.67
N LEU A 53 -12.03 5.06 -8.61
CA LEU A 53 -12.60 6.39 -8.38
C LEU A 53 -12.30 7.36 -9.53
N GLY A 54 -11.05 7.39 -10.00
CA GLY A 54 -10.65 8.22 -11.13
C GLY A 54 -11.41 7.88 -12.42
N LYS A 55 -11.59 6.59 -12.72
CA LYS A 55 -12.37 6.11 -13.88
C LYS A 55 -13.85 6.45 -13.75
N ALA A 56 -14.45 6.25 -12.58
CA ALA A 56 -15.85 6.60 -12.33
C ALA A 56 -16.11 8.10 -12.56
N GLY A 57 -15.15 8.95 -12.18
CA GLY A 57 -15.17 10.38 -12.44
C GLY A 57 -14.74 10.82 -13.84
N LYS A 58 -14.48 9.89 -14.78
CA LYS A 58 -13.91 10.20 -16.11
C LYS A 58 -12.65 11.08 -16.04
N GLY A 59 -11.77 10.80 -15.09
CA GLY A 59 -10.56 11.58 -14.79
C GLY A 59 -10.78 12.74 -13.81
N LYS A 60 -12.03 13.09 -13.49
CA LYS A 60 -12.36 14.06 -12.43
C LYS A 60 -12.59 13.32 -11.12
N MET A 61 -11.52 13.13 -10.36
CA MET A 61 -11.58 12.46 -9.07
C MET A 61 -12.52 13.24 -8.12
N ASP A 62 -13.51 12.56 -7.52
CA ASP A 62 -14.33 13.13 -6.44
C ASP A 62 -13.49 13.23 -5.16
N PRO A 63 -13.21 14.44 -4.64
CA PRO A 63 -12.41 14.60 -3.44
C PRO A 63 -13.00 13.92 -2.19
N GLU A 64 -14.33 13.88 -2.06
CA GLU A 64 -15.01 13.29 -0.90
C GLU A 64 -14.77 11.78 -0.83
N ALA A 65 -14.79 11.09 -1.97
CA ALA A 65 -14.45 9.68 -2.07
C ALA A 65 -12.93 9.41 -2.09
N ALA A 66 -12.16 10.30 -2.71
CA ALA A 66 -10.72 10.10 -2.89
C ALA A 66 -9.91 10.30 -1.62
N CYS A 67 -10.28 11.28 -0.77
CA CYS A 67 -9.57 11.52 0.49
C CYS A 67 -9.44 10.26 1.38
N PRO A 68 -10.53 9.56 1.75
CA PRO A 68 -10.41 8.36 2.59
C PRO A 68 -9.66 7.22 1.90
N ALA A 69 -9.84 7.02 0.59
CA ALA A 69 -9.13 6.01 -0.18
C ALA A 69 -7.61 6.29 -0.23
N ALA A 70 -7.22 7.54 -0.45
CA ALA A 70 -5.83 7.96 -0.49
C ALA A 70 -5.16 7.82 0.89
N LYS A 71 -5.86 8.21 1.97
CA LYS A 71 -5.36 8.01 3.34
C LYS A 71 -5.15 6.52 3.66
N ARG A 72 -6.02 5.64 3.18
CA ARG A 72 -5.86 4.19 3.34
C ARG A 72 -4.61 3.69 2.59
N LEU A 73 -4.38 4.15 1.36
CA LEU A 73 -3.17 3.79 0.63
C LEU A 73 -1.91 4.29 1.34
N VAL A 74 -1.90 5.51 1.87
CA VAL A 74 -0.79 6.02 2.69
C VAL A 74 -0.54 5.13 3.90
N ALA A 75 -1.57 4.64 4.58
CA ALA A 75 -1.41 3.74 5.73
C ALA A 75 -0.76 2.40 5.32
N ILE A 76 -1.19 1.82 4.20
CA ILE A 76 -0.60 0.59 3.65
C ILE A 76 0.86 0.81 3.25
N GLU A 77 1.16 1.92 2.56
CA GLU A 77 2.53 2.25 2.19
C GLU A 77 3.40 2.55 3.42
N THR A 78 2.80 3.02 4.52
CA THR A 78 3.50 3.17 5.80
C THR A 78 3.86 1.80 6.40
N GLU A 79 2.94 0.84 6.37
CA GLU A 79 3.19 -0.54 6.80
C GLU A 79 4.35 -1.14 5.99
N MET A 80 4.31 -0.99 4.67
CA MET A 80 5.35 -1.49 3.77
C MET A 80 6.71 -0.81 3.99
N MET A 81 6.74 0.51 4.21
CA MET A 81 7.99 1.22 4.51
C MET A 81 8.58 0.73 5.84
N ASN A 82 7.73 0.55 6.86
CA ASN A 82 8.16 0.03 8.15
C ASN A 82 8.75 -1.39 8.02
N TYR A 83 8.14 -2.24 7.19
CA TYR A 83 8.68 -3.57 6.90
C TYR A 83 10.05 -3.47 6.22
N ILE A 84 10.18 -2.64 5.17
CA ILE A 84 11.44 -2.43 4.45
C ILE A 84 12.53 -1.97 5.42
N THR A 85 12.26 -0.96 6.26
CA THR A 85 13.24 -0.44 7.21
C THR A 85 13.64 -1.47 8.26
N LYS A 86 12.68 -2.20 8.84
CA LYS A 86 12.96 -3.17 9.91
C LYS A 86 13.68 -4.42 9.41
N ASN A 87 13.41 -4.84 8.18
CA ASN A 87 13.90 -6.10 7.64
C ASN A 87 14.99 -5.90 6.58
N LYS A 88 15.49 -4.67 6.39
CA LYS A 88 16.45 -4.33 5.34
C LYS A 88 17.67 -5.26 5.33
N GLU A 89 18.33 -5.39 6.47
CA GLU A 89 19.55 -6.20 6.61
C GLU A 89 19.23 -7.70 6.48
N TRP A 90 18.14 -8.15 7.10
CA TRP A 90 17.71 -9.55 7.09
C TRP A 90 17.31 -10.04 5.69
N CYS A 91 16.57 -9.21 4.97
CA CYS A 91 16.07 -9.50 3.63
C CYS A 91 17.01 -9.02 2.52
N ASN A 92 18.20 -8.48 2.86
CA ASN A 92 19.14 -7.87 1.92
C ASN A 92 18.48 -6.86 0.97
N ILE A 93 17.58 -6.02 1.48
CA ILE A 93 16.89 -5.01 0.68
C ILE A 93 17.87 -3.88 0.34
N PRO A 94 18.11 -3.59 -0.95
CA PRO A 94 19.02 -2.52 -1.35
C PRO A 94 18.52 -1.14 -0.92
N ASP A 95 19.44 -0.22 -0.57
CA ASP A 95 19.09 1.16 -0.16
C ASP A 95 18.27 1.90 -1.21
N ASN A 96 18.61 1.75 -2.50
CA ASN A 96 17.88 2.38 -3.59
C ASN A 96 16.41 1.92 -3.68
N VAL A 97 16.09 0.71 -3.21
CA VAL A 97 14.70 0.24 -3.13
C VAL A 97 13.96 0.94 -1.99
N ALA A 98 14.62 1.06 -0.82
CA ALA A 98 14.06 1.78 0.32
C ALA A 98 13.83 3.27 0.00
N ASP A 99 14.80 3.92 -0.63
CA ASP A 99 14.74 5.33 -1.02
C ASP A 99 13.68 5.56 -2.11
N GLY A 100 13.67 4.73 -3.16
CA GLY A 100 12.64 4.82 -4.21
C GLY A 100 11.23 4.62 -3.66
N PHE A 101 11.06 3.71 -2.69
CA PHE A 101 9.78 3.50 -2.03
C PHE A 101 9.38 4.68 -1.13
N LYS A 102 10.34 5.28 -0.41
CA LYS A 102 10.14 6.48 0.40
C LYS A 102 9.65 7.65 -0.46
N GLU A 103 10.25 7.87 -1.62
CA GLU A 103 9.82 8.89 -2.59
C GLU A 103 8.42 8.62 -3.14
N ALA A 104 8.13 7.37 -3.52
CA ALA A 104 6.81 6.99 -4.01
C ALA A 104 5.73 7.24 -2.96
N ARG A 105 5.97 6.85 -1.70
CA ARG A 105 5.08 7.10 -0.58
C ARG A 105 4.88 8.59 -0.33
N ALA A 106 5.93 9.41 -0.44
CA ALA A 106 5.81 10.86 -0.27
C ALA A 106 4.87 11.48 -1.33
N LYS A 107 4.88 10.98 -2.57
CA LYS A 107 3.93 11.40 -3.61
C LYS A 107 2.49 11.02 -3.25
N THR A 108 2.26 9.81 -2.76
CA THR A 108 0.94 9.39 -2.28
C THR A 108 0.45 10.24 -1.11
N GLN A 109 1.33 10.57 -0.17
CA GLN A 109 1.03 11.47 0.94
C GLN A 109 0.61 12.85 0.45
N GLY A 110 1.37 13.45 -0.47
CA GLY A 110 1.02 14.72 -1.09
C GLY A 110 -0.34 14.68 -1.78
N PHE A 111 -0.61 13.62 -2.54
CA PHE A 111 -1.91 13.41 -3.17
C PHE A 111 -3.04 13.30 -2.14
N ALA A 112 -2.86 12.51 -1.07
CA ALA A 112 -3.85 12.38 -0.01
C ALA A 112 -4.15 13.71 0.68
N SER A 113 -3.12 14.51 0.98
CA SER A 113 -3.27 15.85 1.55
C SER A 113 -4.09 16.77 0.64
N GLN A 114 -3.81 16.78 -0.67
CA GLN A 114 -4.55 17.57 -1.65
C GLN A 114 -6.01 17.12 -1.78
N ALA A 115 -6.25 15.81 -1.91
CA ALA A 115 -7.60 15.26 -2.00
C ALA A 115 -8.44 15.60 -0.76
N CYS A 116 -7.86 15.50 0.43
CA CYS A 116 -8.54 15.83 1.68
C CYS A 116 -8.78 17.34 1.85
N ALA A 117 -7.84 18.20 1.45
CA ALA A 117 -8.05 19.64 1.46
C ALA A 117 -9.20 20.05 0.53
N ALA A 118 -9.26 19.46 -0.68
CA ALA A 118 -10.36 19.67 -1.61
C ALA A 118 -11.70 19.16 -1.04
N ALA A 119 -11.72 17.97 -0.40
CA ALA A 119 -12.92 17.43 0.23
C ALA A 119 -13.46 18.36 1.34
N ALA A 120 -12.57 18.88 2.19
CA ALA A 120 -12.94 19.83 3.24
C ALA A 120 -13.57 21.11 2.66
N LYS A 121 -12.97 21.66 1.60
CA LYS A 121 -13.51 22.84 0.92
C LYS A 121 -14.88 22.57 0.28
N MET A 122 -15.07 21.41 -0.33
CA MET A 122 -16.36 21.02 -0.92
C MET A 122 -17.46 20.90 0.14
N LYS A 123 -17.13 20.34 1.31
CA LYS A 123 -18.03 20.30 2.45
C LYS A 123 -18.41 21.69 2.94
N GLU A 124 -17.43 22.56 3.12
CA GLU A 124 -17.66 23.94 3.57
C GLU A 124 -18.60 24.70 2.61
N MET A 125 -18.37 24.60 1.30
CA MET A 125 -19.23 25.23 0.30
C MET A 125 -20.65 24.67 0.31
N ARG A 126 -20.84 23.35 0.52
CA ARG A 126 -22.17 22.76 0.68
C ARG A 126 -22.88 23.28 1.93
N ASP A 127 -22.18 23.35 3.05
CA ASP A 127 -22.75 23.79 4.32
C ASP A 127 -23.14 25.28 4.24
N GLN A 128 -22.33 26.13 3.58
CA GLN A 128 -22.67 27.53 3.29
C GLN A 128 -23.88 27.66 2.35
N ALA A 129 -23.95 26.85 1.28
CA ALA A 129 -25.08 26.85 0.36
C ALA A 129 -26.39 26.40 1.05
N ALA A 130 -26.30 25.41 1.95
CA ALA A 130 -27.43 24.96 2.75
C ALA A 130 -27.90 26.02 3.76
N ALA A 131 -26.96 26.76 4.38
CA ALA A 131 -27.26 27.85 5.30
C ALA A 131 -27.83 29.10 4.60
N GLY A 132 -27.41 29.38 3.36
CA GLY A 132 -27.90 30.51 2.56
C GLY A 132 -29.20 30.25 1.78
N GLY A 133 -29.60 28.98 1.62
CA GLY A 133 -30.77 28.56 0.83
C GLY A 133 -32.15 28.79 1.46
N GLY A 134 -32.22 29.34 2.68
CA GLY A 134 -33.48 29.61 3.39
C GLY A 134 -33.97 31.07 3.35
N GLY A 135 -33.22 32.00 2.76
CA GLY A 135 -33.44 33.44 2.99
C GLY A 135 -34.02 34.28 1.85
N MET A 136 -33.80 33.92 0.59
CA MET A 136 -33.94 34.89 -0.52
C MET A 136 -35.09 34.65 -1.50
N MET A 137 -35.97 33.68 -1.23
CA MET A 137 -37.10 33.33 -2.12
C MET A 137 -38.42 33.08 -1.36
N ALA A 138 -38.59 33.60 -0.14
CA ALA A 138 -39.92 33.67 0.44
C ALA A 138 -40.66 34.87 -0.20
N PRO A 139 -41.70 34.65 -1.03
CA PRO A 139 -42.48 35.77 -1.56
C PRO A 139 -43.04 36.60 -0.38
N PRO A 140 -43.02 37.94 -0.47
CA PRO A 140 -43.53 38.78 0.60
C PRO A 140 -44.98 38.39 0.92
N LYS A 141 -45.25 38.00 2.18
CA LYS A 141 -46.61 37.74 2.64
C LYS A 141 -47.39 39.04 2.58
N LEU A 142 -48.44 39.07 1.75
CA LEU A 142 -49.39 40.17 1.74
C LEU A 142 -50.13 40.22 3.09
N PRO A 143 -50.33 41.41 3.68
CA PRO A 143 -51.13 41.54 4.89
C PRO A 143 -52.58 41.17 4.60
N ALA A 144 -53.08 40.14 5.30
CA ALA A 144 -54.49 39.78 5.29
C ALA A 144 -55.24 40.69 6.28
N GLY A 145 -55.92 41.71 5.76
CA GLY A 145 -56.82 42.59 6.51
C GLY A 145 -58.16 42.72 5.77
N PRO A 146 -59.29 42.82 6.50
CA PRO A 146 -60.61 42.92 5.87
C PRO A 146 -60.82 44.29 5.20
N LEU A 147 -61.37 44.26 3.98
CA LEU A 147 -61.91 45.42 3.26
C LEU A 147 -63.24 45.86 3.90
#